data_AF-A0A7G7BFM2-F1
#
_entry.id   AF-A0A7G7BFM2-F1
#
_cell.length_a   1.000
_cell.length_b   1.000
_cell.length_c   1.000
_cell.angle_alpha   90.00
_cell.angle_beta   90.00
_cell.angle_gamma   90.00
#
_symmetry.space_group_name_H-M   'P 1'
#
loop_
_entity.id
_entity.type
_entity.pdbx_description
1 polymer ?
#
loop_
_entity_poly.entity_id
_entity_poly.type
_entity_poly.pdbx_seq_one_letter_code
_entity_poly.pdbx_strand_id
1 'polypeptide(L)'
;MDTERPKDRPLTSAPPVRRARRTRQTGAALAAGTLATLLAVGGCAGARDNAGASDKGMAQSDSKAAGAGAADRAGGKSTDGNKGKARADEQSSAVAHVIRTATLFVEVKNVPKAVASARATAEGAGGFVSNEATERLDDEHESSHLVLRVPEDRYQEVLRSLAGSGKLLSRTSDAKDVTEEVVDVESRIATQKASVTRVRKLMDQAEKISDVVTLEGELSSRQAALESLLARQAKLRDRTSMATITLELVEPDSPVAKRHDDDPGFLDALGGGWDAFVAMLRWIAMAIGASAPFLAVAAIVLLVWRRLRRRTGKPPASGPSAAPGSGPSGE
;
A
#
# COMPACT_ATOMS: atom_id res chain seq x y z
N MET A 1 31.48 -21.35 56.91
CA MET A 1 32.80 -22.01 56.95
C MET A 1 33.00 -22.69 55.62
N ASP A 2 34.09 -22.30 54.97
CA ASP A 2 34.58 -22.64 53.64
C ASP A 2 34.86 -24.13 53.40
N THR A 3 35.26 -24.39 52.14
CA THR A 3 35.94 -25.55 51.53
C THR A 3 35.00 -26.48 50.74
N GLU A 4 35.28 -26.97 49.54
CA GLU A 4 36.39 -26.81 48.58
C GLU A 4 35.92 -27.43 47.23
N ARG A 5 36.62 -27.09 46.14
CA ARG A 5 36.40 -27.56 44.76
C ARG A 5 37.11 -28.92 44.51
N PRO A 6 36.72 -29.76 43.53
CA PRO A 6 37.49 -29.86 42.26
C PRO A 6 36.61 -30.22 41.03
N LYS A 7 36.79 -29.68 39.80
CA LYS A 7 37.83 -29.83 38.75
C LYS A 7 37.76 -31.17 37.97
N ASP A 8 37.21 -31.13 36.74
CA ASP A 8 37.79 -31.66 35.46
C ASP A 8 36.74 -32.06 34.37
N ARG A 9 36.61 -31.19 33.33
CA ARG A 9 36.66 -31.39 31.83
C ARG A 9 36.01 -32.63 31.12
N PRO A 10 35.80 -32.65 29.77
CA PRO A 10 35.71 -31.59 28.73
C PRO A 10 34.67 -31.84 27.58
N LEU A 11 34.65 -30.90 26.61
CA LEU A 11 34.43 -31.03 25.14
C LEU A 11 33.10 -30.60 24.48
N THR A 12 33.30 -29.81 23.41
CA THR A 12 32.46 -29.63 22.21
C THR A 12 31.27 -28.67 22.35
N SER A 13 30.97 -27.71 21.48
CA SER A 13 31.50 -27.25 20.20
C SER A 13 30.96 -25.82 19.95
N ALA A 14 31.77 -24.97 19.30
CA ALA A 14 31.43 -23.61 18.85
C ALA A 14 30.34 -23.62 17.73
N PRO A 15 29.76 -22.50 17.24
CA PRO A 15 30.45 -21.25 16.91
C PRO A 15 29.81 -19.91 17.38
N PRO A 16 30.62 -18.84 17.50
CA PRO A 16 30.16 -17.51 17.88
C PRO A 16 29.78 -16.60 16.70
N VAL A 17 28.82 -15.73 16.99
CA VAL A 17 28.33 -14.60 16.20
C VAL A 17 29.43 -13.54 16.06
N ARG A 18 29.81 -13.20 14.83
CA ARG A 18 30.81 -12.14 14.55
C ARG A 18 30.22 -10.75 14.83
N ARG A 19 30.75 -10.07 15.85
CA ARG A 19 30.62 -8.62 16.04
C ARG A 19 31.48 -7.89 15.00
N ALA A 20 30.85 -7.04 14.19
CA ALA A 20 31.55 -6.11 13.31
C ALA A 20 32.22 -5.00 14.13
N ARG A 21 33.54 -4.88 13.97
CA ARG A 21 34.39 -3.90 14.63
C ARG A 21 34.38 -2.61 13.80
N ARG A 22 34.05 -1.49 14.44
CA ARG A 22 34.29 -0.14 13.90
C ARG A 22 35.79 0.07 13.72
N THR A 23 36.21 0.46 12.52
CA THR A 23 37.52 1.07 12.27
C THR A 23 37.31 2.40 11.58
N ARG A 24 37.54 3.48 12.32
CA ARG A 24 37.90 4.78 11.77
C ARG A 24 39.40 4.72 11.48
N GLN A 25 39.85 4.97 10.25
CA GLN A 25 41.11 5.69 9.98
C GLN A 25 41.05 6.36 8.59
N THR A 26 41.23 7.68 8.65
CA THR A 26 41.90 8.63 7.73
C THR A 26 42.58 8.12 6.46
N GLY A 27 42.40 8.87 5.36
CA GLY A 27 43.27 8.84 4.19
C GLY A 27 42.85 9.89 3.16
N ALA A 28 43.56 11.02 3.14
CA ALA A 28 43.43 12.06 2.12
C ALA A 28 44.21 11.69 0.85
N ALA A 29 43.69 12.17 -0.29
CA ALA A 29 44.35 12.40 -1.58
C ALA A 29 44.85 11.17 -2.39
N LEU A 30 44.24 10.93 -3.55
CA LEU A 30 44.86 11.10 -4.89
C LEU A 30 43.94 10.58 -6.01
N ALA A 31 44.12 11.18 -7.19
CA ALA A 31 43.74 10.72 -8.53
C ALA A 31 42.30 10.95 -9.02
N ALA A 32 42.10 12.15 -9.58
CA ALA A 32 41.21 12.39 -10.71
C ALA A 32 41.80 11.75 -11.99
N GLY A 33 40.94 11.18 -12.84
CA GLY A 33 41.26 10.89 -14.24
C GLY A 33 40.66 9.58 -14.76
N THR A 34 39.89 9.67 -15.85
CA THR A 34 39.09 8.61 -16.52
C THR A 34 37.75 8.37 -15.80
N LEU A 35 36.57 8.67 -16.34
CA LEU A 35 36.05 8.25 -17.64
C LEU A 35 34.93 9.21 -18.11
N ALA A 36 35.32 10.29 -18.79
CA ALA A 36 34.42 11.12 -19.57
C ALA A 36 34.39 10.58 -21.01
N THR A 37 33.60 9.53 -21.26
CA THR A 37 33.17 9.09 -22.60
C THR A 37 31.86 8.33 -22.48
N LEU A 38 30.76 9.06 -22.25
CA LEU A 38 29.39 8.63 -22.59
C LEU A 38 28.45 9.85 -22.45
N LEU A 39 28.60 10.76 -23.40
CA LEU A 39 27.63 11.81 -23.72
C LEU A 39 27.38 11.71 -25.22
N ALA A 40 26.40 10.90 -25.61
CA ALA A 40 25.66 11.07 -26.85
C ALA A 40 24.29 10.41 -26.71
N VAL A 41 23.26 11.22 -26.94
CA VAL A 41 21.83 10.91 -27.05
C VAL A 41 21.07 10.86 -25.72
N GLY A 42 20.29 11.91 -25.47
CA GLY A 42 19.36 12.00 -24.36
C GLY A 42 18.56 13.29 -24.39
N GLY A 43 17.84 13.53 -25.49
CA GLY A 43 16.90 14.64 -25.62
C GLY A 43 15.87 14.36 -26.71
N CYS A 44 14.71 13.84 -26.31
CA CYS A 44 13.38 14.41 -26.63
C CYS A 44 12.27 13.50 -26.10
N ALA A 45 11.22 14.16 -25.63
CA ALA A 45 10.00 13.60 -25.10
C ALA A 45 8.97 13.34 -26.21
N GLY A 46 8.00 12.46 -25.91
CA GLY A 46 6.62 12.59 -26.35
C GLY A 46 6.18 11.86 -27.63
N ALA A 47 5.58 10.68 -27.47
CA ALA A 47 4.28 10.31 -28.05
C ALA A 47 3.99 8.83 -27.70
N ARG A 48 2.88 8.59 -26.99
CA ARG A 48 2.29 7.26 -26.80
C ARG A 48 1.26 7.08 -27.90
N ASP A 49 1.44 6.09 -28.76
CA ASP A 49 0.37 5.55 -29.59
C ASP A 49 0.36 4.02 -29.44
N ASN A 50 -0.65 3.53 -28.72
CA ASN A 50 -0.97 2.11 -28.61
C ASN A 50 -1.60 1.65 -29.94
N ALA A 51 -0.79 1.06 -30.81
CA ALA A 51 -1.28 0.27 -31.93
C ALA A 51 -1.66 -1.14 -31.43
N GLY A 52 -2.85 -1.26 -30.84
CA GLY A 52 -3.51 -2.54 -30.60
C GLY A 52 -4.08 -3.07 -31.91
N ALA A 53 -3.38 -4.00 -32.54
CA ALA A 53 -3.85 -4.72 -33.71
C ALA A 53 -5.14 -5.48 -33.36
N SER A 54 -6.22 -5.12 -34.03
CA SER A 54 -7.48 -5.85 -34.02
C SER A 54 -7.33 -7.06 -34.94
N ASP A 55 -7.09 -8.24 -34.36
CA ASP A 55 -7.21 -9.51 -35.08
C ASP A 55 -8.60 -10.10 -34.82
N LYS A 56 -9.45 -10.05 -35.85
CA LYS A 56 -10.74 -10.73 -35.91
C LYS A 56 -10.49 -12.14 -36.46
N GLY A 57 -10.24 -13.07 -35.55
CA GLY A 57 -10.17 -14.50 -35.85
C GLY A 57 -11.43 -15.24 -35.41
N MET A 58 -12.37 -15.40 -36.34
CA MET A 58 -13.50 -16.33 -36.27
C MET A 58 -12.97 -17.77 -36.36
N ALA A 59 -13.18 -18.58 -35.32
CA ALA A 59 -12.94 -20.02 -35.39
C ALA A 59 -14.04 -20.79 -34.61
N GLN A 60 -15.06 -21.10 -35.38
CA GLN A 60 -15.96 -22.25 -35.32
C GLN A 60 -15.41 -23.44 -34.51
N SER A 61 -16.18 -23.88 -33.52
CA SER A 61 -16.04 -25.20 -32.91
C SER A 61 -17.37 -25.93 -33.03
N ASP A 62 -17.49 -26.67 -34.13
CA ASP A 62 -18.49 -27.72 -34.29
C ASP A 62 -18.15 -28.88 -33.34
N SER A 63 -19.07 -29.21 -32.44
CA SER A 63 -19.18 -30.56 -31.90
C SER A 63 -20.65 -30.95 -31.79
N LYS A 64 -21.10 -31.53 -32.89
CA LYS A 64 -22.34 -32.29 -33.04
C LYS A 64 -22.19 -33.63 -32.34
N ALA A 65 -22.98 -33.88 -31.29
CA ALA A 65 -23.34 -35.22 -30.85
C ALA A 65 -24.84 -35.24 -30.53
N ALA A 66 -25.52 -36.15 -31.20
CA ALA A 66 -26.97 -36.31 -31.23
C ALA A 66 -27.50 -36.98 -29.96
N GLY A 67 -28.75 -36.66 -29.62
CA GLY A 67 -29.55 -37.35 -28.62
C GLY A 67 -31.00 -36.87 -28.66
N ALA A 68 -31.78 -37.46 -29.55
CA ALA A 68 -33.21 -37.22 -29.73
C ALA A 68 -34.04 -37.72 -28.52
N GLY A 69 -35.17 -37.06 -28.27
CA GLY A 69 -36.18 -37.55 -27.33
C GLY A 69 -37.26 -36.51 -27.02
N ALA A 70 -38.14 -36.24 -27.99
CA ALA A 70 -39.38 -35.50 -27.79
C ALA A 70 -40.52 -36.49 -27.50
N ALA A 71 -41.34 -36.19 -26.48
CA ALA A 71 -42.72 -36.63 -26.26
C ALA A 71 -43.14 -36.15 -24.85
N ASP A 72 -44.34 -35.69 -24.53
CA ASP A 72 -45.48 -35.23 -25.31
C ASP A 72 -46.41 -34.50 -24.32
N ARG A 73 -47.31 -33.66 -24.84
CA ARG A 73 -48.29 -32.91 -24.05
C ARG A 73 -49.53 -33.75 -23.77
N ALA A 74 -49.98 -33.74 -22.52
CA ALA A 74 -51.40 -33.89 -22.11
C ALA A 74 -51.54 -33.11 -20.80
N GLY A 75 -52.46 -32.16 -20.61
CA GLY A 75 -53.88 -32.22 -20.93
C GLY A 75 -54.65 -32.53 -19.64
N GLY A 76 -54.81 -31.53 -18.77
CA GLY A 76 -55.52 -31.68 -17.48
C GLY A 76 -56.11 -30.34 -17.01
N LYS A 77 -57.39 -30.14 -17.30
CA LYS A 77 -58.22 -28.98 -16.96
C LYS A 77 -58.86 -29.23 -15.58
N SER A 78 -58.70 -28.31 -14.63
CA SER A 78 -59.55 -28.15 -13.42
C SER A 78 -59.22 -26.78 -12.82
N THR A 79 -59.91 -25.72 -13.23
CA THR A 79 -60.99 -25.04 -12.46
C THR A 79 -60.57 -24.62 -11.05
N ASP A 80 -60.15 -23.35 -11.01
CA ASP A 80 -60.41 -22.32 -10.01
C ASP A 80 -60.90 -22.71 -8.61
N GLY A 81 -60.17 -22.21 -7.61
CA GLY A 81 -60.44 -22.40 -6.20
C GLY A 81 -59.53 -21.56 -5.32
N ASN A 82 -59.50 -20.25 -5.57
CA ASN A 82 -59.20 -19.15 -4.64
C ASN A 82 -58.71 -19.59 -3.23
N LYS A 83 -57.41 -19.85 -3.07
CA LYS A 83 -56.66 -19.90 -1.80
C LYS A 83 -55.16 -19.84 -2.08
N GLY A 84 -54.69 -18.67 -2.52
CA GLY A 84 -53.30 -18.47 -2.92
C GLY A 84 -52.82 -17.04 -2.72
N LYS A 85 -53.22 -16.39 -1.62
CA LYS A 85 -52.72 -15.05 -1.27
C LYS A 85 -52.39 -14.92 0.22
N ALA A 86 -51.83 -15.99 0.79
CA ALA A 86 -51.37 -16.04 2.18
C ALA A 86 -50.16 -16.98 2.37
N ARG A 87 -49.23 -17.01 1.39
CA ARG A 87 -47.93 -17.70 1.50
C ARG A 87 -46.78 -16.93 0.83
N ALA A 88 -46.92 -15.61 0.71
CA ALA A 88 -45.87 -14.73 0.19
C ALA A 88 -45.27 -13.80 1.26
N ASP A 89 -45.83 -13.75 2.48
CA ASP A 89 -45.33 -12.91 3.58
C ASP A 89 -44.73 -13.70 4.76
N GLU A 90 -44.64 -15.02 4.65
CA GLU A 90 -43.97 -15.89 5.63
C GLU A 90 -42.69 -16.54 5.07
N GLN A 91 -42.05 -15.87 4.12
CA GLN A 91 -40.60 -15.96 4.02
C GLN A 91 -40.04 -15.08 5.14
N SER A 92 -40.24 -15.56 6.39
CA SER A 92 -39.53 -15.09 7.57
C SER A 92 -38.11 -14.82 7.12
N SER A 93 -37.69 -13.55 7.17
CA SER A 93 -36.37 -13.12 6.72
C SER A 93 -35.38 -14.18 7.17
N ALA A 94 -34.88 -15.00 6.24
CA ALA A 94 -33.74 -15.84 6.54
C ALA A 94 -32.73 -14.86 7.13
N VAL A 95 -32.35 -15.06 8.40
CA VAL A 95 -31.54 -14.09 9.14
C VAL A 95 -30.27 -13.92 8.31
N ALA A 96 -30.23 -12.85 7.53
CA ALA A 96 -29.17 -12.66 6.56
C ALA A 96 -27.96 -12.22 7.36
N HIS A 97 -26.94 -13.06 7.36
CA HIS A 97 -25.70 -12.75 8.04
C HIS A 97 -24.87 -11.87 7.13
N VAL A 98 -25.00 -10.56 7.28
CA VAL A 98 -24.30 -9.57 6.47
C VAL A 98 -23.26 -8.86 7.33
N ILE A 99 -22.02 -8.79 6.85
CA ILE A 99 -20.97 -7.98 7.44
C ILE A 99 -21.02 -6.61 6.77
N ARG A 100 -21.23 -5.55 7.56
CA ARG A 100 -21.15 -4.17 7.05
C ARG A 100 -19.88 -3.47 7.48
N THR A 101 -19.24 -2.83 6.51
CA THR A 101 -18.10 -1.95 6.74
C THR A 101 -18.30 -0.64 5.99
N ALA A 102 -17.95 0.48 6.61
CA ALA A 102 -17.89 1.77 5.94
C ALA A 102 -16.61 2.51 6.30
N THR A 103 -16.11 3.28 5.34
CA THR A 103 -15.03 4.22 5.53
C THR A 103 -15.54 5.61 5.17
N LEU A 104 -15.38 6.56 6.08
CA LEU A 104 -15.77 7.95 5.93
C LEU A 104 -14.54 8.84 6.05
N PHE A 105 -14.36 9.72 5.08
CA PHE A 105 -13.39 10.81 5.13
C PHE A 105 -14.16 12.11 5.27
N VAL A 106 -14.02 12.77 6.42
CA VAL A 106 -14.80 13.97 6.75
C VAL A 106 -13.86 15.09 7.14
N GLU A 107 -14.02 16.22 6.47
CA GLU A 107 -13.38 17.47 6.82
C GLU A 107 -14.19 18.19 7.90
N VAL A 108 -13.54 18.52 9.01
CA VAL A 108 -14.17 19.12 10.20
C VAL A 108 -13.36 20.31 10.70
N LYS A 109 -14.04 21.34 11.20
CA LYS A 109 -13.39 22.58 11.68
C LYS A 109 -12.52 22.39 12.92
N ASN A 110 -12.77 21.34 13.71
CA ASN A 110 -12.03 21.05 14.94
C ASN A 110 -12.08 19.55 15.18
N VAL A 111 -10.94 18.88 14.99
CA VAL A 111 -10.85 17.42 15.14
C VAL A 111 -11.17 16.95 16.56
N PRO A 112 -10.61 17.53 17.64
CA PRO A 112 -10.92 17.10 19.01
C PRO A 112 -12.43 17.10 19.35
N LYS A 113 -13.15 18.14 18.91
CA LYS A 113 -14.60 18.24 19.13
C LYS A 113 -15.36 17.22 18.29
N ALA A 114 -14.95 16.99 17.05
CA ALA A 114 -15.56 16.01 16.16
C ALA A 114 -15.36 14.58 16.67
N VAL A 115 -14.18 14.24 17.18
CA VAL A 115 -13.87 12.96 17.86
C VAL A 115 -14.82 12.72 19.02
N ALA A 116 -14.98 13.71 19.91
CA ALA A 116 -15.88 13.60 21.06
C ALA A 116 -17.35 13.40 20.63
N SER A 117 -17.79 14.11 19.59
CA SER A 117 -19.14 13.97 19.04
C SER A 117 -19.36 12.60 18.37
N ALA A 118 -18.36 12.10 17.63
CA ALA A 118 -18.42 10.80 16.98
C ALA A 118 -18.49 9.67 18.02
N ARG A 119 -17.69 9.75 19.08
CA ARG A 119 -17.75 8.84 20.23
C ARG A 119 -19.14 8.84 20.86
N ALA A 120 -19.67 10.01 21.20
CA ALA A 120 -21.00 10.13 21.81
C ALA A 120 -22.11 9.56 20.91
N THR A 121 -21.99 9.75 19.59
CA THR A 121 -22.95 9.19 18.62
C THR A 121 -22.89 7.66 18.58
N ALA A 122 -21.68 7.09 18.57
CA ALA A 122 -21.50 5.63 18.57
C ALA A 122 -21.98 5.00 19.89
N GLU A 123 -21.60 5.58 21.03
CA GLU A 123 -22.00 5.11 22.37
C GLU A 123 -23.51 5.27 22.60
N GLY A 124 -24.10 6.38 22.16
CA GLY A 124 -25.55 6.62 22.24
C GLY A 124 -26.39 5.62 21.44
N ALA A 125 -25.80 5.02 20.39
CA ALA A 125 -26.41 3.95 19.61
C ALA A 125 -26.18 2.55 20.18
N GLY A 126 -25.51 2.42 21.34
CA GLY A 126 -25.12 1.13 21.94
C GLY A 126 -23.85 0.52 21.34
N GLY A 127 -23.08 1.31 20.59
CA GLY A 127 -21.76 0.94 20.07
C GLY A 127 -20.62 1.38 20.99
N PHE A 128 -19.39 1.22 20.52
CA PHE A 128 -18.18 1.66 21.22
C PHE A 128 -17.06 2.01 20.23
N VAL A 129 -16.07 2.74 20.72
CA VAL A 129 -14.84 3.04 19.97
C VAL A 129 -13.83 1.91 20.19
N SER A 130 -13.49 1.19 19.12
CA SER A 130 -12.52 0.08 19.18
C SER A 130 -11.08 0.56 19.06
N ASN A 131 -10.84 1.61 18.28
CA ASN A 131 -9.53 2.20 18.11
C ASN A 131 -9.67 3.69 17.85
N GLU A 132 -8.75 4.48 18.40
CA GLU A 132 -8.68 5.92 18.22
C GLU A 132 -7.21 6.31 18.20
N ALA A 133 -6.80 6.98 17.13
CA ALA A 133 -5.45 7.52 16.98
C ALA A 133 -5.60 8.95 16.48
N THR A 134 -5.06 9.90 17.24
CA THR A 134 -5.05 11.31 16.86
C THR A 134 -3.60 11.72 16.70
N GLU A 135 -3.30 12.31 15.55
CA GLU A 135 -1.97 12.76 15.18
C GLU A 135 -2.02 14.25 14.89
N ARG A 136 -0.97 14.96 15.30
CA ARG A 136 -0.77 16.35 14.91
C ARG A 136 0.04 16.36 13.62
N LEU A 137 -0.51 16.97 12.58
CA LEU A 137 0.09 16.98 11.26
C LEU A 137 1.11 18.12 11.13
N ASP A 138 0.79 19.29 11.69
CA ASP A 138 1.66 20.45 11.86
C ASP A 138 1.22 21.29 13.09
N ASP A 139 1.76 22.48 13.29
CA ASP A 139 1.45 23.31 14.47
C ASP A 139 -0.03 23.77 14.53
N GLU A 140 -0.76 23.72 13.41
CA GLU A 140 -2.14 24.22 13.28
C GLU A 140 -3.18 23.13 12.98
N HIS A 141 -2.78 22.00 12.40
CA HIS A 141 -3.69 20.96 11.93
C HIS A 141 -3.54 19.63 12.67
N GLU A 142 -4.68 19.07 13.07
CA GLU A 142 -4.77 17.71 13.61
C GLU A 142 -5.54 16.77 12.66
N SER A 143 -5.24 15.47 12.75
CA SER A 143 -5.99 14.40 12.09
C SER A 143 -6.34 13.33 13.11
N SER A 144 -7.48 12.68 12.93
CA SER A 144 -7.88 11.57 13.80
C SER A 144 -8.48 10.43 13.00
N HIS A 145 -8.07 9.22 13.35
CA HIS A 145 -8.57 7.97 12.80
C HIS A 145 -9.28 7.19 13.90
N LEU A 146 -10.57 6.92 13.69
CA LEU A 146 -11.42 6.21 14.63
C LEU A 146 -11.99 4.97 13.98
N VAL A 147 -12.02 3.87 14.73
CA VAL A 147 -12.73 2.64 14.36
C VAL A 147 -13.88 2.46 15.34
N LEU A 148 -15.09 2.68 14.85
CA LEU A 148 -16.33 2.59 15.63
C LEU A 148 -17.00 1.26 15.36
N ARG A 149 -17.44 0.58 16.42
CA ARG A 149 -18.25 -0.63 16.31
C ARG A 149 -19.66 -0.34 16.78
N VAL A 150 -20.62 -0.53 15.90
CA VAL A 150 -22.01 -0.12 16.10
C VAL A 150 -22.93 -1.31 15.83
N PRO A 151 -23.99 -1.53 16.61
CA PRO A 151 -24.99 -2.54 16.30
C PRO A 151 -25.54 -2.37 14.88
N GLU A 152 -25.68 -3.48 14.14
CA GLU A 152 -26.18 -3.47 12.75
C GLU A 152 -27.52 -2.72 12.59
N ASP A 153 -28.42 -2.84 13.57
CA ASP A 153 -29.74 -2.18 13.55
C ASP A 153 -29.65 -0.64 13.54
N ARG A 154 -28.58 -0.09 14.13
CA ARG A 154 -28.34 1.36 14.26
C ARG A 154 -27.29 1.89 13.28
N TYR A 155 -26.67 1.01 12.49
CA TYR A 155 -25.58 1.35 11.58
C TYR A 155 -25.92 2.51 10.64
N GLN A 156 -27.08 2.46 9.97
CA GLN A 156 -27.47 3.47 8.99
C GLN A 156 -27.72 4.85 9.62
N GLU A 157 -28.23 4.88 10.85
CA GLU A 157 -28.48 6.10 11.60
C GLU A 157 -27.16 6.77 12.00
N VAL A 158 -26.24 6.00 12.59
CA VAL A 158 -24.92 6.48 12.98
C VAL A 158 -24.12 6.94 11.77
N LEU A 159 -24.11 6.16 10.69
CA LEU A 159 -23.38 6.50 9.46
C LEU A 159 -23.86 7.83 8.87
N ARG A 160 -25.17 8.10 8.89
CA ARG A 160 -25.72 9.38 8.42
C ARG A 160 -25.35 10.54 9.35
N SER A 161 -25.38 10.33 10.66
CA SER A 161 -24.99 11.33 11.66
C SER A 161 -23.51 11.72 11.50
N LEU A 162 -22.63 10.73 11.33
CA LEU A 162 -21.19 10.95 11.13
C LEU A 162 -20.88 11.62 9.79
N ALA A 163 -21.60 11.27 8.71
CA ALA A 163 -21.44 11.97 7.44
C ALA A 163 -21.90 13.44 7.51
N GLY A 164 -22.83 13.77 8.40
CA GLY A 164 -23.36 15.12 8.59
C GLY A 164 -22.57 16.00 9.57
N SER A 165 -21.52 15.48 10.24
CA SER A 165 -20.76 16.25 11.22
C SER A 165 -19.78 17.26 10.61
N GLY A 166 -19.56 17.21 9.30
CA GLY A 166 -18.63 18.06 8.56
C GLY A 166 -18.88 18.03 7.05
N LYS A 167 -17.88 18.43 6.27
CA LYS A 167 -17.88 18.28 4.81
C LYS A 167 -17.39 16.87 4.48
N LEU A 168 -18.27 16.05 3.91
CA LEU A 168 -17.91 14.70 3.47
C LEU A 168 -17.02 14.79 2.23
N LEU A 169 -15.77 14.33 2.35
CA LEU A 169 -14.84 14.25 1.23
C LEU A 169 -15.04 12.96 0.43
N SER A 170 -15.16 11.83 1.14
CA SER A 170 -15.38 10.52 0.53
C SER A 170 -16.13 9.57 1.46
N ARG A 171 -16.89 8.68 0.85
CA ARG A 171 -17.63 7.62 1.53
C ARG A 171 -17.59 6.34 0.71
N THR A 172 -17.09 5.29 1.33
CA THR A 172 -17.16 3.93 0.82
C THR A 172 -17.95 3.07 1.79
N SER A 173 -18.86 2.25 1.28
CA SER A 173 -19.62 1.31 2.09
C SER A 173 -19.67 -0.03 1.38
N ASP A 174 -19.33 -1.08 2.12
CA ASP A 174 -19.34 -2.45 1.66
C ASP A 174 -20.29 -3.28 2.54
N ALA A 175 -20.96 -4.23 1.91
CA ALA A 175 -21.80 -5.20 2.56
C ALA A 175 -21.49 -6.57 1.96
N LYS A 176 -21.11 -7.53 2.81
CA LYS A 176 -20.80 -8.89 2.40
C LYS A 176 -21.76 -9.87 3.06
N ASP A 177 -22.55 -10.56 2.24
CA ASP A 177 -23.35 -11.69 2.70
C ASP A 177 -22.43 -12.88 3.01
N VAL A 178 -22.48 -13.36 4.25
CA VAL A 178 -21.73 -14.51 4.76
C VAL A 178 -22.66 -15.59 5.32
N THR A 179 -23.93 -15.57 4.93
CA THR A 179 -24.94 -16.55 5.39
C THR A 179 -24.50 -17.99 5.08
N GLU A 180 -23.98 -18.24 3.88
CA GLU A 180 -23.45 -19.56 3.52
C GLU A 180 -22.26 -20.00 4.40
N GLU A 181 -21.36 -19.06 4.73
CA GLU A 181 -20.19 -19.36 5.57
C GLU A 181 -20.62 -19.69 7.01
N VAL A 182 -21.59 -18.95 7.56
CA VAL A 182 -22.13 -19.22 8.90
C VAL A 182 -22.77 -20.60 8.96
N VAL A 183 -23.62 -20.94 7.99
CA VAL A 183 -24.30 -22.24 7.93
C VAL A 183 -23.30 -23.39 7.75
N ASP A 184 -22.27 -23.24 6.91
CA ASP A 184 -21.21 -24.24 6.75
C ASP A 184 -20.44 -24.46 8.07
N VAL A 185 -20.02 -23.38 8.74
CA VAL A 185 -19.30 -23.47 10.02
C VAL A 185 -20.15 -24.18 11.08
N GLU A 186 -21.45 -23.86 11.16
CA GLU A 186 -22.36 -24.52 12.11
C GLU A 186 -22.53 -26.01 11.83
N SER A 187 -22.70 -26.39 10.57
CA SER A 187 -22.79 -27.79 10.15
C SER A 187 -21.51 -28.57 10.48
N ARG A 188 -20.35 -27.97 10.24
CA ARG A 188 -19.05 -28.54 10.58
C ARG A 188 -18.87 -28.68 12.09
N ILE A 189 -19.28 -27.69 12.89
CA ILE A 189 -19.25 -27.76 14.35
C ILE A 189 -20.10 -28.94 14.83
N ALA A 190 -21.32 -29.10 14.32
CA ALA A 190 -22.21 -30.20 14.70
C ALA A 190 -21.57 -31.56 14.39
N THR A 191 -21.00 -31.71 13.19
CA THR A 191 -20.29 -32.93 12.77
C THR A 191 -19.08 -33.21 13.66
N GLN A 192 -18.28 -32.18 13.95
CA GLN A 192 -17.08 -32.31 14.76
C GLN A 192 -17.39 -32.63 16.23
N LYS A 193 -18.47 -32.06 16.79
CA LYS A 193 -18.97 -32.43 18.13
C LYS A 193 -19.37 -33.90 18.19
N ALA A 194 -20.15 -34.37 17.21
CA ALA A 194 -20.53 -35.79 17.13
C ALA A 194 -19.30 -36.72 16.99
N SER A 195 -18.30 -36.27 16.23
CA SER A 195 -17.02 -36.94 16.05
C SER A 195 -16.24 -37.09 17.37
N VAL A 196 -16.14 -36.01 18.15
CA VAL A 196 -15.54 -36.01 19.51
C VAL A 196 -16.29 -36.96 20.44
N THR A 197 -17.63 -36.90 20.47
CA THR A 197 -18.44 -37.79 21.30
C THR A 197 -18.24 -39.26 20.94
N ARG A 198 -18.11 -39.58 19.64
CA ARG A 198 -17.87 -40.96 19.20
C ARG A 198 -16.50 -41.48 19.64
N VAL A 199 -15.45 -40.67 19.51
CA VAL A 199 -14.11 -41.07 19.97
C VAL A 199 -14.09 -41.28 21.48
N ARG A 200 -14.72 -40.40 22.27
CA ARG A 200 -14.86 -40.60 23.72
C ARG A 200 -15.54 -41.92 24.06
N LYS A 201 -16.66 -42.25 23.38
CA LYS A 201 -17.34 -43.54 23.57
C LYS A 201 -16.46 -44.75 23.23
N LEU A 202 -15.62 -44.65 22.18
CA LEU A 202 -14.68 -45.70 21.83
C LEU A 202 -13.55 -45.83 22.85
N MET A 203 -13.11 -44.72 23.44
CA MET A 203 -12.13 -44.72 24.54
C MET A 203 -12.69 -45.43 25.78
N ASP A 204 -13.97 -45.20 26.13
CA ASP A 204 -14.63 -45.86 27.26
C ASP A 204 -14.71 -47.39 27.08
N GLN A 205 -14.62 -47.88 25.84
CA GLN A 205 -14.67 -49.30 25.47
C GLN A 205 -13.29 -49.91 25.20
N ALA A 206 -12.21 -49.12 25.24
CA ALA A 206 -10.88 -49.59 24.87
C ALA A 206 -10.23 -50.40 26.00
N GLU A 207 -9.89 -51.66 25.72
CA GLU A 207 -9.26 -52.56 26.71
C GLU A 207 -7.72 -52.54 26.63
N LYS A 208 -7.13 -52.10 25.51
CA LYS A 208 -5.68 -52.08 25.29
C LYS A 208 -5.11 -50.68 25.45
N ILE A 209 -3.99 -50.57 26.15
CA ILE A 209 -3.27 -49.31 26.36
C ILE A 209 -2.86 -48.66 25.03
N SER A 210 -2.45 -49.46 24.03
CA SER A 210 -2.10 -48.95 22.69
C SER A 210 -3.27 -48.24 22.01
N ASP A 211 -4.49 -48.74 22.21
CA ASP A 211 -5.69 -48.22 21.58
C ASP A 211 -6.11 -46.92 22.27
N VAL A 212 -5.96 -46.85 23.61
CA VAL A 212 -6.17 -45.63 24.38
C VAL A 212 -5.24 -44.50 23.94
N VAL A 213 -3.93 -44.76 23.81
CA VAL A 213 -2.95 -43.75 23.36
C VAL A 213 -3.29 -43.25 21.95
N THR A 214 -3.68 -44.16 21.06
CA THR A 214 -4.08 -43.80 19.69
C THR A 214 -5.34 -42.94 19.68
N LEU A 215 -6.36 -43.33 20.45
CA LEU A 215 -7.62 -42.59 20.56
C LEU A 215 -7.46 -41.24 21.27
N GLU A 216 -6.53 -41.12 22.22
CA GLU A 216 -6.18 -39.85 22.86
C GLU A 216 -5.59 -38.86 21.85
N GLY A 217 -4.70 -39.32 20.97
CA GLY A 217 -4.19 -38.50 19.85
C GLY A 217 -5.30 -38.04 18.91
N GLU A 218 -6.20 -38.95 18.51
CA GLU A 218 -7.37 -38.64 17.69
C GLU A 218 -8.33 -37.64 18.38
N LEU A 219 -8.56 -37.83 19.67
CA LEU A 219 -9.42 -36.97 20.47
C LEU A 219 -8.83 -35.56 20.56
N SER A 220 -7.53 -35.43 20.82
CA SER A 220 -6.81 -34.16 20.88
C SER A 220 -6.91 -33.40 19.55
N SER A 221 -6.60 -34.08 18.43
CA SER A 221 -6.74 -33.53 17.08
C SER A 221 -8.17 -33.02 16.81
N ARG A 222 -9.18 -33.82 17.17
CA ARG A 222 -10.58 -33.47 16.94
C ARG A 222 -11.06 -32.32 17.82
N GLN A 223 -10.58 -32.23 19.05
CA GLN A 223 -10.88 -31.10 19.94
C GLN A 223 -10.25 -29.81 19.40
N ALA A 224 -8.99 -29.84 18.99
CA ALA A 224 -8.34 -28.68 18.37
C ALA A 224 -9.09 -28.18 17.12
N ALA A 225 -9.55 -29.11 16.26
CA ALA A 225 -10.37 -28.76 15.11
C ALA A 225 -11.72 -28.13 15.50
N LEU A 226 -12.39 -28.67 16.54
CA LEU A 226 -13.64 -28.12 17.06
C LEU A 226 -13.45 -26.70 17.61
N GLU A 227 -12.41 -26.49 18.40
CA GLU A 227 -12.07 -25.19 18.99
C GLU A 227 -11.79 -24.14 17.91
N SER A 228 -11.06 -24.51 16.86
CA SER A 228 -10.82 -23.65 15.70
C SER A 228 -12.12 -23.23 15.00
N LEU A 229 -13.06 -24.15 14.80
CA LEU A 229 -14.37 -23.85 14.23
C LEU A 229 -15.21 -22.95 15.14
N LEU A 230 -15.21 -23.19 16.45
CA LEU A 230 -15.90 -22.34 17.43
C LEU A 230 -15.34 -20.91 17.44
N ALA A 231 -14.01 -20.77 17.39
CA ALA A 231 -13.36 -19.46 17.27
C ALA A 231 -13.77 -18.73 15.98
N ARG A 232 -13.87 -19.45 14.86
CA ARG A 232 -14.36 -18.90 13.59
C ARG A 232 -15.82 -18.45 13.69
N GLN A 233 -16.68 -19.28 14.29
CA GLN A 233 -18.10 -18.94 14.51
C GLN A 233 -18.23 -17.67 15.35
N ALA A 234 -17.50 -17.56 16.46
CA ALA A 234 -17.52 -16.37 17.31
C ALA A 234 -17.11 -15.11 16.54
N LYS A 235 -16.10 -15.22 15.68
CA LYS A 235 -15.64 -14.10 14.83
C LYS A 235 -16.67 -13.68 13.77
N LEU A 236 -17.33 -14.64 13.12
CA LEU A 236 -18.40 -14.35 12.15
C LEU A 236 -19.62 -13.71 12.85
N ARG A 237 -19.98 -14.21 14.04
CA ARG A 237 -21.05 -13.63 14.85
C ARG A 237 -20.74 -12.19 15.27
N ASP A 238 -19.53 -11.91 15.73
CA ASP A 238 -19.10 -10.54 16.06
C ASP A 238 -19.21 -9.60 14.85
N ARG A 239 -18.75 -10.05 13.68
CA ARG A 239 -18.78 -9.25 12.44
C ARG A 239 -20.16 -9.03 11.84
N THR A 240 -21.11 -9.91 12.11
CA THR A 240 -22.49 -9.84 11.59
C THR A 240 -23.46 -9.22 12.57
N SER A 241 -23.08 -9.04 13.84
CA SER A 241 -23.87 -8.32 14.85
C SER A 241 -23.43 -6.86 15.00
N MET A 242 -22.16 -6.57 14.73
CA MET A 242 -21.57 -5.24 14.87
C MET A 242 -20.93 -4.79 13.56
N ALA A 243 -21.50 -3.76 12.95
CA ALA A 243 -20.93 -3.07 11.81
C ALA A 243 -19.66 -2.31 12.23
N THR A 244 -18.72 -2.16 11.30
CA THR A 244 -17.48 -1.40 11.52
C THR A 244 -17.50 -0.13 10.68
N ILE A 245 -17.37 1.02 11.33
CA ILE A 245 -17.24 2.32 10.67
C ILE A 245 -15.85 2.86 10.97
N THR A 246 -15.04 2.99 9.93
CA THR A 246 -13.77 3.71 9.97
C THR A 246 -14.05 5.17 9.63
N LEU A 247 -13.70 6.07 10.53
CA LEU A 247 -13.88 7.50 10.38
C LEU A 247 -12.53 8.18 10.42
N GLU A 248 -12.20 8.86 9.33
CA GLU A 248 -11.03 9.71 9.20
C GLU A 248 -11.48 11.17 9.22
N LEU A 249 -10.97 11.91 10.20
CA LEU A 249 -11.25 13.31 10.44
C LEU A 249 -10.01 14.13 10.14
N VAL A 250 -10.17 15.16 9.32
CA VAL A 250 -9.10 16.11 8.98
C VAL A 250 -9.60 17.53 9.06
N GLU A 251 -8.71 18.46 9.38
CA GLU A 251 -9.02 19.89 9.35
C GLU A 251 -8.88 20.46 7.93
N PRO A 252 -9.60 21.57 7.62
CA PRO A 252 -9.51 22.24 6.32
C PRO A 252 -8.08 22.66 6.04
N ASP A 253 -7.72 22.78 4.76
CA ASP A 253 -6.40 23.20 4.28
C ASP A 253 -5.20 22.32 4.66
N SER A 254 -5.43 21.26 5.44
CA SER A 254 -4.42 20.27 5.75
C SER A 254 -3.88 19.59 4.47
N PRO A 255 -2.59 19.20 4.44
CA PRO A 255 -2.00 18.47 3.31
C PRO A 255 -2.76 17.19 2.92
N VAL A 256 -3.55 16.62 3.83
CA VAL A 256 -4.36 15.41 3.59
C VAL A 256 -5.70 15.76 2.93
N ALA A 257 -6.37 16.83 3.36
CA ALA A 257 -7.62 17.29 2.77
C ALA A 257 -7.45 17.73 1.30
N LYS A 258 -6.35 18.44 0.99
CA LYS A 258 -6.07 18.95 -0.37
C LYS A 258 -5.99 17.84 -1.43
N ARG A 259 -5.45 16.67 -1.07
CA ARG A 259 -5.37 15.52 -1.98
C ARG A 259 -6.73 14.96 -2.40
N HIS A 260 -7.80 15.27 -1.66
CA HIS A 260 -9.14 14.77 -1.95
C HIS A 260 -10.02 15.78 -2.70
N ASP A 261 -9.69 17.08 -2.63
CA ASP A 261 -10.40 18.13 -3.38
C ASP A 261 -9.82 18.34 -4.80
N ASP A 262 -8.57 17.92 -5.06
CA ASP A 262 -7.90 18.13 -6.35
C ASP A 262 -8.26 17.01 -7.36
N ASP A 263 -9.38 17.16 -8.07
CA ASP A 263 -9.53 16.56 -9.40
C ASP A 263 -8.70 17.41 -10.38
N PRO A 264 -7.55 16.93 -10.89
CA PRO A 264 -6.66 17.76 -11.68
C PRO A 264 -7.31 18.12 -13.01
N GLY A 265 -7.88 19.32 -13.07
CA GLY A 265 -8.37 19.92 -14.31
C GLY A 265 -7.22 20.23 -15.27
N PHE A 266 -7.55 20.43 -16.55
CA PHE A 266 -6.58 20.83 -17.57
C PHE A 266 -5.76 22.07 -17.18
N LEU A 267 -6.38 23.03 -16.48
CA LEU A 267 -5.74 24.25 -16.02
C LEU A 267 -4.76 24.01 -14.87
N ASP A 268 -5.06 23.03 -14.02
CA ASP A 268 -4.20 22.66 -12.90
C ASP A 268 -2.98 21.88 -13.38
N ALA A 269 -3.16 21.03 -14.41
CA ALA A 269 -2.06 20.41 -15.14
C ALA A 269 -1.16 21.45 -15.85
N LEU A 270 -1.73 22.55 -16.35
CA LEU A 270 -0.96 23.65 -16.94
C LEU A 270 -0.19 24.45 -15.88
N GLY A 271 -0.82 24.71 -14.72
CA GLY A 271 -0.18 25.33 -13.56
C GLY A 271 0.99 24.49 -13.04
N GLY A 272 0.77 23.19 -12.83
CA GLY A 272 1.82 22.25 -12.44
C GLY A 272 2.95 22.16 -13.47
N GLY A 273 2.63 22.26 -14.77
CA GLY A 273 3.63 22.34 -15.85
C GLY A 273 4.46 23.63 -15.81
N TRP A 274 3.85 24.77 -15.47
CA TRP A 274 4.53 26.04 -15.30
C TRP A 274 5.45 26.05 -14.08
N ASP A 275 5.00 25.49 -12.95
CA ASP A 275 5.84 25.34 -11.76
C ASP A 275 7.04 24.43 -12.03
N ALA A 276 6.85 23.34 -12.79
CA ALA A 276 7.95 22.51 -13.24
C ALA A 276 8.94 23.27 -14.14
N PHE A 277 8.44 24.14 -15.03
CA PHE A 277 9.27 25.00 -15.87
C PHE A 277 10.09 26.01 -15.04
N VAL A 278 9.46 26.70 -14.08
CA VAL A 278 10.14 27.65 -13.18
C VAL A 278 11.15 26.92 -12.29
N ALA A 279 10.81 25.73 -11.79
CA ALA A 279 11.73 24.90 -11.02
C ALA A 279 12.97 24.55 -11.85
N MET A 280 12.81 24.17 -13.12
CA MET A 280 13.93 23.90 -14.02
C MET A 280 14.80 25.15 -14.23
N LEU A 281 14.20 26.32 -14.44
CA LEU A 281 14.94 27.57 -14.60
C LEU A 281 15.72 27.95 -13.34
N ARG A 282 15.13 27.73 -12.16
CA ARG A 282 15.78 27.94 -10.86
C ARG A 282 17.00 27.03 -10.69
N TRP A 283 16.90 25.76 -11.07
CA TRP A 283 18.04 24.83 -11.05
C TRP A 283 19.16 25.26 -12.01
N ILE A 284 18.80 25.74 -13.21
CA ILE A 284 19.78 26.27 -14.18
C ILE A 284 20.48 27.51 -13.61
N ALA A 285 19.73 28.46 -13.05
CA ALA A 285 20.29 29.66 -12.43
C ALA A 285 21.23 29.32 -11.27
N MET A 286 20.85 28.35 -10.44
CA MET A 286 21.69 27.87 -9.34
C MET A 286 22.98 27.20 -9.85
N ALA A 287 22.91 26.41 -10.93
CA ALA A 287 24.08 25.81 -11.56
C ALA A 287 25.03 26.86 -12.17
N ILE A 288 24.47 27.89 -12.82
CA ILE A 288 25.26 29.02 -13.37
C ILE A 288 25.94 29.78 -12.22
N GLY A 289 25.21 30.12 -11.16
CA GLY A 289 25.77 30.77 -9.98
C GLY A 289 26.88 29.97 -9.32
N ALA A 290 26.70 28.65 -9.19
CA ALA A 290 27.72 27.75 -8.66
C ALA A 290 28.95 27.62 -9.58
N SER A 291 28.79 27.77 -10.90
CA SER A 291 29.89 27.70 -11.88
C SER A 291 30.71 28.99 -12.00
N ALA A 292 30.18 30.13 -11.55
CA ALA A 292 30.82 31.44 -11.62
C ALA A 292 32.25 31.48 -11.03
N PRO A 293 32.56 30.95 -9.83
CA PRO A 293 33.92 30.95 -9.31
C PRO A 293 34.90 30.14 -10.18
N PHE A 294 34.46 29.04 -10.77
CA PHE A 294 35.31 28.22 -11.65
C PHE A 294 35.60 28.92 -12.98
N LEU A 295 34.60 29.60 -13.57
CA LEU A 295 34.77 30.40 -14.78
C LEU A 295 35.72 31.60 -14.53
N ALA A 296 35.64 32.24 -13.36
CA ALA A 296 36.55 33.31 -12.98
C ALA A 296 38.01 32.83 -12.91
N VAL A 297 38.26 31.67 -12.27
CA VAL A 297 39.60 31.06 -12.20
C VAL A 297 40.10 30.69 -13.60
N ALA A 298 39.26 30.06 -14.43
CA ALA A 298 39.62 29.69 -15.80
C ALA A 298 39.99 30.92 -16.65
N ALA A 299 39.25 32.04 -16.52
CA ALA A 299 39.54 33.29 -17.22
C ALA A 299 40.89 33.90 -16.80
N ILE A 300 41.21 33.87 -15.50
CA ILE A 300 42.51 34.34 -14.97
C ILE A 300 43.65 33.48 -15.55
N VAL A 301 43.51 32.16 -15.54
CA VAL A 301 44.52 31.23 -16.11
C VAL A 301 44.74 31.49 -17.60
N LEU A 302 43.66 31.68 -18.37
CA LEU A 302 43.72 32.01 -19.80
C LEU A 302 44.43 33.35 -20.08
N LEU A 303 44.17 34.37 -19.26
CA LEU A 303 44.83 35.68 -19.36
C LEU A 303 46.32 35.60 -19.08
N VAL A 304 46.72 34.86 -18.04
CA VAL A 304 48.13 34.61 -17.70
C VAL A 304 48.80 33.84 -18.84
N TRP A 305 48.18 32.77 -19.34
CA TRP A 305 48.73 32.00 -20.46
C TRP A 305 48.88 32.82 -21.74
N ARG A 306 47.88 33.64 -22.11
CA ARG A 306 47.97 34.58 -23.26
C ARG A 306 49.09 35.61 -23.08
N ARG A 307 49.26 36.15 -21.86
CA ARG A 307 50.35 37.09 -21.53
C ARG A 307 51.73 36.44 -21.65
N LEU A 308 51.87 35.19 -21.21
CA LEU A 308 53.14 34.45 -21.31
C LEU A 308 53.45 34.06 -22.76
N ARG A 309 52.45 33.63 -23.54
CA ARG A 309 52.64 33.23 -24.95
C ARG A 309 52.96 34.42 -25.87
N ARG A 310 52.48 35.62 -25.54
CA ARG A 310 52.88 36.88 -26.21
C ARG A 310 54.32 37.30 -25.89
N ARG A 311 54.94 36.77 -24.83
CA ARG A 311 56.35 37.06 -24.48
C ARG A 311 57.35 36.11 -25.14
N THR A 312 56.91 34.98 -25.70
CA THR A 312 57.78 33.98 -26.33
C THR A 312 57.77 34.03 -27.86
N GLY A 313 57.36 35.13 -28.47
CA GLY A 313 57.46 35.36 -29.92
C GLY A 313 58.76 36.09 -30.28
N LYS A 314 59.88 35.37 -30.42
CA LYS A 314 61.07 35.86 -31.12
C LYS A 314 61.56 34.81 -32.12
N PRO A 315 61.48 35.07 -33.44
CA PRO A 315 62.07 34.19 -34.46
C PRO A 315 63.60 34.27 -34.46
N PRO A 316 64.29 33.20 -34.88
CA PRO A 316 65.74 33.08 -34.85
C PRO A 316 66.42 33.97 -35.90
N ALA A 317 67.56 34.55 -35.54
CA ALA A 317 68.42 35.31 -36.44
C ALA A 317 69.32 34.37 -37.25
N SER A 318 69.18 34.40 -38.57
CA SER A 318 70.14 33.88 -39.55
C SER A 318 70.62 35.07 -40.40
N GLY A 319 71.92 35.37 -40.39
CA GLY A 319 72.57 36.38 -41.26
C GLY A 319 72.75 35.86 -42.70
N PRO A 320 73.70 36.38 -43.53
CA PRO A 320 74.51 37.61 -43.46
C PRO A 320 74.48 38.41 -44.81
N SER A 321 75.36 39.43 -44.93
CA SER A 321 76.12 39.79 -46.16
C SER A 321 75.89 41.18 -46.81
N ALA A 322 77.00 41.94 -46.79
CA ALA A 322 77.62 42.76 -47.84
C ALA A 322 77.00 44.08 -48.37
N ALA A 323 77.83 45.13 -48.17
CA ALA A 323 78.30 46.16 -49.13
C ALA A 323 77.84 47.61 -48.90
N PRO A 324 78.77 48.56 -48.69
CA PRO A 324 78.61 49.98 -49.00
C PRO A 324 79.43 50.36 -50.23
N GLY A 325 78.82 51.05 -51.19
CA GLY A 325 79.49 51.61 -52.37
C GLY A 325 78.90 52.97 -52.76
N SER A 326 79.82 53.89 -53.12
CA SER A 326 79.67 55.21 -53.77
C SER A 326 79.02 56.36 -52.99
N GLY A 327 79.87 57.20 -52.35
CA GLY A 327 80.44 58.42 -52.97
C GLY A 327 79.54 59.66 -53.12
N PRO A 328 79.92 60.83 -52.56
CA PRO A 328 79.26 62.11 -52.82
C PRO A 328 79.99 62.98 -53.88
N SER A 329 79.18 63.67 -54.68
CA SER A 329 79.33 65.07 -55.17
C SER A 329 80.50 65.49 -56.07
N GLY A 330 80.16 66.04 -57.25
CA GLY A 330 80.99 66.92 -58.07
C GLY A 330 80.21 67.43 -59.29
N GLU A 331 80.29 68.74 -59.53
CA GLU A 331 79.63 69.59 -60.55
C GLU A 331 79.43 69.05 -61.97
#